data_AF-A0A0Q8A9G7-F1
#
_entry.id   AF-A0A0Q8A9G7-F1
#
_cell.length_a   1.000
_cell.length_b   1.000
_cell.length_c   1.000
_cell.angle_alpha   90.00
_cell.angle_beta   90.00
_cell.angle_gamma   90.00
#
_symmetry.space_group_name_H-M   'P 1'
#
loop_
_entity.id
_entity.type
_entity.pdbx_description
1 polymer ?
#
loop_
_entity_poly.entity_id
_entity_poly.type
_entity_poly.pdbx_seq_one_letter_code
_entity_poly.pdbx_strand_id
1 'polypeptide(L)'
;MTGQLTSLRKNFDVKNTNGGISARLNAEPYLSNGRPSDNIALIVTFNRKRLTVDAEQVISELDGRLGKRVGLEVAAADIPDGYQPGDYFGSVHMIFEALAP
;
A
#
# COMPACT_ATOMS: atom_id res chain seq x y z
N MET A 1 12.11 24.21 -7.16
CA MET A 1 12.41 22.86 -6.65
C MET A 1 11.11 22.08 -6.69
N THR A 2 11.01 21.06 -7.51
CA THR A 2 9.87 20.13 -7.48
C THR A 2 10.02 19.29 -6.21
N GLY A 3 9.10 19.46 -5.25
CA GLY A 3 9.15 18.74 -3.98
C GLY A 3 8.75 17.30 -4.22
N GLN A 4 9.68 16.35 -4.12
CA GLN A 4 9.32 14.93 -4.09
C GLN A 4 8.80 14.57 -2.70
N LEU A 5 7.66 13.88 -2.65
CA LEU A 5 7.14 13.34 -1.40
C LEU A 5 7.90 12.07 -1.05
N THR A 6 8.53 12.04 0.13
CA THR A 6 9.25 10.85 0.59
C THR A 6 8.24 9.73 0.90
N SER A 7 8.53 8.52 0.42
CA SER A 7 7.72 7.34 0.69
C SER A 7 7.67 7.00 2.18
N LEU A 8 6.51 6.61 2.69
CA LEU A 8 6.40 5.93 3.98
C LEU A 8 6.82 4.47 3.82
N ARG A 9 7.72 4.00 4.70
CA ARG A 9 8.19 2.61 4.72
C ARG A 9 8.07 2.01 6.12
N LYS A 10 7.57 0.78 6.21
CA LYS A 10 7.48 0.04 7.47
C LYS A 10 7.63 -1.46 7.25
N ASN A 11 8.24 -2.16 8.19
CA ASN A 11 8.32 -3.62 8.18
C ASN A 11 7.24 -4.23 9.09
N PHE A 12 6.71 -5.37 8.67
CA PHE A 12 5.71 -6.16 9.37
C PHE A 12 6.17 -7.61 9.48
N ASP A 13 5.97 -8.21 10.65
CA ASP A 13 6.12 -9.65 10.84
C ASP A 13 4.76 -10.30 10.62
N VAL A 14 4.72 -11.28 9.70
CA VAL A 14 3.48 -11.90 9.24
C VAL A 14 3.55 -13.40 9.46
N LYS A 15 2.46 -13.98 9.98
CA LYS A 15 2.33 -15.43 10.21
C LYS A 15 0.88 -15.88 10.01
N ASN A 16 0.69 -16.95 9.24
CA ASN A 16 -0.57 -17.68 9.11
C ASN A 16 -0.26 -19.17 9.04
N THR A 17 -0.60 -19.92 10.09
CA THR A 17 -0.30 -21.36 10.17
C THR A 17 -1.18 -22.21 9.26
N ASN A 18 -2.27 -21.66 8.75
CA ASN A 18 -3.33 -22.39 8.07
C ASN A 18 -3.43 -22.08 6.58
N GLY A 19 -2.48 -21.33 6.00
CA GLY A 19 -2.48 -21.01 4.57
C GLY A 19 -1.75 -19.73 4.22
N GLY A 20 -1.97 -19.26 2.98
CA GLY A 20 -1.45 -17.98 2.50
C GLY A 20 -2.20 -16.77 3.06
N ILE A 21 -1.81 -15.58 2.64
CA ILE A 21 -2.56 -14.34 2.93
C ILE A 21 -2.75 -13.59 1.62
N SER A 22 -3.99 -13.18 1.34
CA SER A 22 -4.31 -12.20 0.31
C SER A 22 -4.43 -10.80 0.91
N ALA A 23 -4.19 -9.79 0.09
CA ALA A 23 -4.43 -8.40 0.45
C ALA A 23 -5.02 -7.62 -0.70
N ARG A 24 -5.78 -6.58 -0.34
CA ARG A 24 -6.31 -5.56 -1.26
C ARG A 24 -6.46 -4.22 -0.56
N LEU A 25 -6.67 -3.19 -1.36
CA LEU A 25 -7.12 -1.87 -0.92
C LEU A 25 -8.65 -1.87 -0.83
N ASN A 26 -9.20 -1.13 0.13
CA ASN A 26 -10.65 -0.92 0.20
C ASN A 26 -11.15 0.06 -0.89
N ALA A 27 -10.31 1.02 -1.25
CA ALA A 27 -10.50 1.98 -2.33
C ALA A 27 -9.13 2.48 -2.80
N GLU A 28 -9.08 3.06 -4.00
CA GLU A 28 -7.85 3.70 -4.51
C GLU A 28 -7.44 4.89 -3.60
N PRO A 29 -6.26 4.83 -2.96
CA PRO A 29 -5.86 5.81 -1.97
C PRO A 29 -5.25 7.05 -2.63
N TYR A 30 -5.49 8.21 -2.03
CA TYR A 30 -4.92 9.47 -2.47
C TYR A 30 -4.71 10.42 -1.29
N LEU A 31 -3.82 11.39 -1.48
CA LEU A 31 -3.69 12.57 -0.63
C LEU A 31 -4.52 13.71 -1.21
N SER A 32 -5.23 14.45 -0.36
CA SER A 32 -6.08 15.57 -0.77
C SER A 32 -5.86 16.81 0.08
N ASN A 33 -5.91 17.97 -0.57
CA ASN A 33 -5.98 19.30 0.05
C ASN A 33 -7.41 19.88 -0.03
N GLY A 34 -8.40 19.07 -0.42
CA GLY A 34 -9.80 19.49 -0.65
C GLY A 34 -10.11 19.96 -2.08
N ARG A 35 -9.12 20.04 -2.98
CA ARG A 35 -9.32 20.34 -4.41
C ARG A 35 -9.13 19.06 -5.24
N PRO A 36 -10.17 18.53 -5.91
CA PRO A 36 -10.05 17.28 -6.66
C PRO A 36 -8.99 17.28 -7.76
N SER A 37 -8.74 18.44 -8.40
CA SER A 37 -7.69 18.61 -9.42
C SER A 37 -6.28 18.40 -8.90
N ASP A 38 -6.09 18.52 -7.58
CA ASP A 38 -4.78 18.51 -6.95
C ASP A 38 -4.54 17.17 -6.22
N ASN A 39 -5.49 16.24 -6.27
CA ASN A 39 -5.38 14.95 -5.59
C ASN A 39 -4.15 14.19 -6.09
N ILE A 40 -3.40 13.62 -5.15
CA ILE A 40 -2.17 12.88 -5.43
C ILE A 40 -2.43 11.40 -5.15
N ALA A 41 -2.47 10.58 -6.20
CA ALA A 41 -2.64 9.14 -6.04
C ALA A 41 -1.51 8.52 -5.21
N LEU A 42 -1.82 7.53 -4.38
CA LEU A 42 -0.85 6.77 -3.60
C LEU A 42 -0.64 5.38 -4.21
N ILE A 43 0.62 4.97 -4.29
CA ILE A 43 1.06 3.65 -4.69
C ILE A 43 1.38 2.86 -3.43
N VAL A 44 0.64 1.77 -3.21
CA VAL A 44 0.81 0.91 -2.04
C VAL A 44 1.42 -0.42 -2.48
N THR A 45 2.56 -0.77 -1.87
CA THR A 45 3.26 -2.02 -2.14
C THR A 45 3.46 -2.78 -0.84
N PHE A 46 3.04 -4.04 -0.80
CA PHE A 46 3.23 -4.92 0.35
C PHE A 46 3.94 -6.20 -0.09
N ASN A 47 5.02 -6.58 0.59
CA ASN A 47 5.87 -7.70 0.19
C ASN A 47 6.30 -7.63 -1.29
N ARG A 48 6.66 -6.42 -1.76
CA ARG A 48 7.04 -6.11 -3.15
C ARG A 48 5.93 -6.32 -4.20
N LYS A 49 4.68 -6.51 -3.79
CA LYS A 49 3.51 -6.59 -4.66
C LYS A 49 2.68 -5.32 -4.56
N ARG A 50 2.30 -4.75 -5.70
CA ARG A 50 1.42 -3.59 -5.76
C ARG A 50 0.01 -4.03 -5.37
N LEU A 51 -0.58 -3.37 -4.38
CA LEU A 51 -1.98 -3.60 -4.03
C LEU A 51 -2.89 -2.77 -4.93
N THR A 52 -4.03 -3.34 -5.28
CA THR A 52 -5.16 -2.67 -5.94
C THR A 52 -6.43 -2.97 -5.13
N VAL A 53 -7.59 -2.52 -5.61
CA VAL A 53 -8.88 -2.93 -5.02
C VAL A 53 -9.19 -4.42 -5.21
N ASP A 54 -8.50 -5.09 -6.13
CA ASP A 54 -8.62 -6.53 -6.35
C ASP A 54 -7.68 -7.29 -5.41
N ALA A 55 -8.17 -8.39 -4.85
CA ALA A 55 -7.38 -9.23 -3.95
C ALA A 55 -6.27 -9.97 -4.70
N GLU A 56 -5.04 -9.87 -4.18
CA GLU A 56 -3.91 -10.67 -4.64
C GLU A 56 -3.28 -11.42 -3.45
N GLN A 57 -2.83 -12.65 -3.69
CA GLN A 57 -2.00 -13.37 -2.73
C GLN A 57 -0.69 -12.63 -2.49
N VAL A 58 -0.49 -12.11 -1.28
CA VAL A 58 0.72 -11.37 -0.90
C VAL A 58 1.71 -12.20 -0.10
N ILE A 59 1.26 -13.27 0.55
CA ILE A 59 2.11 -14.22 1.29
C ILE A 59 1.74 -15.64 0.85
N SER A 60 2.76 -16.44 0.53
CA SER A 60 2.58 -17.86 0.21
C SER A 60 2.21 -18.65 1.45
N GLU A 61 1.62 -19.84 1.30
CA GLU A 61 1.37 -20.72 2.45
C GLU A 61 2.66 -21.07 3.20
N LEU A 62 3.74 -21.36 2.47
CA LEU A 62 5.04 -21.68 3.07
C LEU A 62 5.57 -20.51 3.91
N ASP A 63 5.59 -19.30 3.35
CA ASP A 63 6.03 -18.09 4.05
C ASP A 63 5.11 -17.77 5.23
N GLY A 64 3.81 -17.98 5.08
CA GLY A 64 2.81 -17.80 6.14
C GLY A 64 3.06 -18.73 7.32
N ARG A 65 3.29 -20.02 7.05
CA ARG A 65 3.55 -21.04 8.09
C ARG A 65 4.84 -20.78 8.84
N LEU A 66 5.93 -20.49 8.12
CA LEU A 66 7.25 -20.23 8.72
C LEU A 66 7.30 -18.87 9.43
N GLY A 67 6.45 -17.94 9.02
CA GLY A 67 6.52 -16.55 9.42
C GLY A 67 7.56 -15.79 8.60
N LYS A 68 7.26 -14.55 8.23
CA LYS A 68 8.13 -13.73 7.38
C LYS A 68 8.05 -12.27 7.76
N ARG A 69 9.20 -11.59 7.73
CA ARG A 69 9.27 -10.13 7.77
C ARG A 69 9.17 -9.55 6.37
N VAL A 70 8.20 -8.67 6.13
CA VAL A 70 7.93 -8.06 4.83
C VAL A 70 7.79 -6.54 4.94
N GLY A 71 8.10 -5.84 3.85
CA GLY A 71 7.98 -4.39 3.78
C GLY A 71 6.61 -3.94 3.26
N LEU A 72 6.11 -2.87 3.86
CA LEU A 72 5.08 -1.98 3.33
C LEU A 72 5.76 -0.70 2.83
N GLU A 73 5.38 -0.26 1.65
CA GLU A 73 5.71 1.05 1.10
C GLU A 73 4.43 1.75 0.64
N VAL A 74 4.30 3.02 1.02
CA VAL A 74 3.28 3.94 0.52
C VAL A 74 4.00 5.14 -0.07
N ALA A 75 3.91 5.32 -1.38
CA ALA A 75 4.56 6.39 -2.13
C ALA A 75 3.53 7.23 -2.87
N ALA A 76 3.80 8.52 -3.03
CA ALA A 76 3.03 9.33 -3.97
C ALA A 76 3.35 8.92 -5.40
N ALA A 77 2.34 8.89 -6.28
CA ALA A 77 2.57 8.75 -7.70
C ALA A 77 3.33 9.98 -8.22
N ASP A 78 4.24 9.77 -9.17
CA ASP A 78 4.94 10.87 -9.83
C ASP A 78 3.95 11.69 -10.68
N ILE A 79 4.06 13.02 -10.59
CA ILE A 79 3.32 13.98 -11.41
C ILE A 79 4.33 14.81 -12.19
N PRO A 80 4.26 14.85 -13.55
CA PRO A 80 5.27 15.53 -14.38
C PRO A 80 5.52 16.99 -14.00
N ASP A 81 4.46 17.74 -13.70
CA ASP A 81 4.52 19.16 -13.34
C ASP A 81 4.75 19.39 -11.83
N GLY A 82 4.93 18.31 -11.07
CA GLY A 82 5.06 18.32 -9.62
C GLY A 82 3.72 18.46 -8.88
N TYR A 83 3.81 18.46 -7.55
CA TYR A 83 2.65 18.63 -6.67
C TYR A 83 2.36 20.11 -6.45
N GLN A 84 1.07 20.47 -6.35
CA GLN A 84 0.70 21.81 -5.94
C GLN A 84 1.08 22.03 -4.46
N PRO A 85 1.50 23.25 -4.07
CA PRO A 85 1.81 23.54 -2.68
C PRO A 85 0.56 23.45 -1.79
N GLY A 86 0.72 22.88 -0.60
CA GLY A 86 -0.34 22.81 0.40
C GLY A 86 -0.15 21.67 1.38
N ASP A 87 -1.02 21.61 2.37
CA ASP A 87 -1.12 20.48 3.29
C ASP A 87 -2.10 19.46 2.73
N TYR A 88 -1.64 18.22 2.61
CA TYR A 88 -2.44 17.13 2.08
C TYR A 88 -2.60 16.03 3.13
N PHE A 89 -3.79 15.45 3.18
CA PHE A 89 -4.12 14.37 4.08
C PHE A 89 -4.80 13.23 3.33
N GLY A 90 -4.66 12.01 3.83
CA GLY A 90 -5.26 10.83 3.25
C GLY A 90 -5.09 9.62 4.16
N SER A 91 -5.82 8.56 3.84
CA SER A 91 -5.79 7.30 4.56
C SER A 91 -5.61 6.15 3.57
N VAL A 92 -4.81 5.16 3.97
CA VAL A 92 -4.66 3.91 3.23
C VAL A 92 -5.35 2.80 4.00
N HIS A 93 -6.46 2.29 3.45
CA HIS A 93 -7.22 1.20 4.05
C HIS A 93 -6.88 -0.11 3.33
N MET A 94 -6.10 -0.96 4.00
CA MET A 94 -5.73 -2.30 3.52
C MET A 94 -6.55 -3.36 4.24
N ILE A 95 -6.96 -4.38 3.49
CA ILE A 95 -7.65 -5.56 4.00
C ILE A 95 -6.76 -6.76 3.75
N PHE A 96 -6.54 -7.59 4.77
CA PHE A 96 -5.77 -8.82 4.71
C PHE A 96 -6.67 -10.00 5.08
N GLU A 97 -6.69 -11.03 4.25
CA GLU A 97 -7.54 -12.20 4.44
C GLU A 97 -6.69 -13.47 4.44
N ALA A 98 -6.99 -14.38 5.36
CA ALA A 98 -6.38 -15.70 5.38
C ALA A 98 -6.95 -16.54 4.24
N LEU A 99 -6.08 -17.13 3.43
CA LEU A 99 -6.50 -18.10 2.42
C LEU A 99 -6.51 -19.48 3.06
N ALA A 100 -7.64 -20.19 2.98
CA ALA A 100 -7.70 -21.60 3.35
C ALA A 100 -6.94 -22.45 2.30
N PRO A 101 -6.37 -23.61 2.70
CA PRO A 101 -5.66 -24.50 1.79
C PRO A 101 -6.55 -25.13 0.72
#